data_AF-A0A6A8AP63-F1
#
_entry.id   AF-A0A6A8AP63-F1
#
_cell.length_a   1.000
_cell.length_b   1.000
_cell.length_c   1.000
_cell.angle_alpha   90.00
_cell.angle_beta   90.00
_cell.angle_gamma   90.00
#
_symmetry.space_group_name_H-M   'P 1'
#
loop_
_entity.id
_entity.type
_entity.pdbx_description
1 polymer ?
#
loop_
_entity_poly.entity_id
_entity_poly.type
_entity_poly.pdbx_seq_one_letter_code
_entity_poly.pdbx_strand_id
1 'polypeptide(L)'
;MTLPNEVKERLEEGINDCLLNFDEIAEAGMIFLEKIGIEPKLETLLSYTAGVLDSIVGSFIHAQYDRGMNAEEDEEMIELIKRKIPELERKFKEFLREKEKDSVGS
;
A
#
# COMPACT_ATOMS: atom_id res chain seq x y z
N MET A 1 10.91 -16.06 15.03
CA MET A 1 11.94 -15.22 14.37
C MET A 1 11.20 -14.01 13.85
N THR A 2 11.65 -12.81 14.20
CA THR A 2 11.03 -11.53 13.80
C THR A 2 11.42 -11.15 12.37
N LEU A 3 10.77 -10.13 11.80
CA LEU A 3 11.12 -9.62 10.48
C LEU A 3 12.60 -9.18 10.49
N PRO A 4 13.42 -9.57 9.50
CA PRO A 4 14.81 -9.12 9.45
C PRO A 4 14.86 -7.58 9.42
N ASN A 5 15.77 -6.98 10.22
CA ASN A 5 15.83 -5.52 10.38
C ASN A 5 15.94 -4.77 9.05
N GLU A 6 16.71 -5.29 8.09
CA GLU A 6 16.84 -4.70 6.77
C GLU A 6 15.48 -4.67 6.03
N VAL A 7 14.69 -5.75 6.11
CA VAL A 7 13.36 -5.82 5.49
C VAL A 7 12.43 -4.79 6.12
N LYS A 8 12.49 -4.65 7.44
CA LYS A 8 11.71 -3.67 8.18
C LYS A 8 12.05 -2.24 7.78
N GLU A 9 13.33 -1.90 7.76
CA GLU A 9 13.80 -0.56 7.36
C GLU A 9 13.38 -0.25 5.91
N ARG A 10 13.56 -1.20 4.98
CA ARG A 10 13.14 -1.03 3.58
C ARG A 10 11.63 -0.91 3.41
N LEU A 11 10.85 -1.66 4.19
CA LEU A 11 9.39 -1.54 4.18
C LEU A 11 8.96 -0.16 4.69
N GLU A 12 9.56 0.31 5.78
CA GLU A 12 9.26 1.64 6.32
C GLU A 12 9.67 2.75 5.34
N GLU A 13 10.86 2.67 4.72
CA GLU A 13 11.31 3.55 3.64
C GLU A 13 10.30 3.56 2.48
N GLY A 14 9.92 2.37 1.97
CA GLY A 14 9.00 2.25 0.85
C GLY A 14 7.61 2.80 1.14
N ILE A 15 7.09 2.59 2.35
CA ILE A 15 5.79 3.18 2.76
C ILE A 15 5.91 4.70 2.88
N ASN A 16 6.99 5.22 3.45
CA ASN A 16 7.20 6.66 3.58
C ASN A 16 7.36 7.33 2.21
N ASP A 17 8.10 6.72 1.29
CA ASP A 17 8.22 7.19 -0.09
C ASP A 17 6.88 7.17 -0.82
N CYS A 18 6.04 6.15 -0.56
CA CYS A 18 4.68 6.14 -1.07
C CYS A 18 3.84 7.30 -0.54
N LEU A 19 4.00 7.65 0.74
CA LEU A 19 3.29 8.77 1.36
C LEU A 19 3.79 10.13 0.86
N LEU A 20 5.07 10.24 0.51
CA LEU A 20 5.66 11.44 -0.08
C LEU A 20 5.19 11.66 -1.52
N ASN A 21 5.13 10.59 -2.32
CA ASN A 21 4.71 10.64 -3.74
C ASN A 21 3.26 10.17 -3.93
N PHE A 22 2.41 10.49 -2.96
CA PHE A 22 1.09 9.87 -2.83
C PHE A 22 0.19 10.05 -4.06
N ASP A 23 0.12 11.25 -4.62
CA ASP A 23 -0.84 11.56 -5.70
C ASP A 23 -0.56 10.75 -6.96
N GLU A 24 0.72 10.60 -7.33
CA GLU A 24 1.16 9.78 -8.46
C GLU A 24 0.79 8.30 -8.25
N ILE A 25 1.01 7.79 -7.04
CA ILE A 25 0.72 6.39 -6.70
C ILE A 25 -0.79 6.14 -6.64
N ALA A 26 -1.55 7.07 -6.06
CA ALA A 26 -3.00 7.00 -5.99
C ALA A 26 -3.62 7.04 -7.39
N GLU A 27 -3.10 7.89 -8.28
CA GLU A 27 -3.53 7.95 -9.67
C GLU A 27 -3.19 6.67 -10.45
N ALA A 28 -1.97 6.15 -10.32
CA ALA A 28 -1.58 4.89 -10.93
C ALA A 28 -2.47 3.72 -10.44
N GLY A 29 -2.74 3.67 -9.13
CA GLY A 29 -3.64 2.68 -8.52
C GLY A 29 -5.08 2.80 -9.03
N MET A 30 -5.62 4.02 -9.10
CA MET A 30 -6.95 4.31 -9.65
C MET A 30 -7.06 3.81 -11.10
N ILE A 31 -6.12 4.21 -11.97
CA ILE A 31 -6.10 3.80 -13.39
C ILE A 31 -6.00 2.28 -13.53
N PHE A 32 -5.17 1.63 -12.70
CA PHE A 32 -5.02 0.19 -12.72
C PHE A 32 -6.34 -0.52 -12.39
N LEU A 33 -6.99 -0.13 -11.28
CA LEU A 33 -8.26 -0.70 -10.84
C LEU A 33 -9.35 -0.52 -11.90
N GLU A 34 -9.48 0.69 -12.48
CA GLU A 34 -10.46 0.96 -13.54
C GLU A 34 -10.25 0.07 -14.77
N LYS A 35 -9.00 -0.11 -15.21
CA LYS A 35 -8.66 -0.92 -16.39
C LYS A 35 -9.02 -2.39 -16.22
N ILE A 36 -9.05 -2.90 -14.99
CA ILE A 36 -9.46 -4.27 -14.69
C ILE A 36 -10.93 -4.37 -14.26
N GLY A 37 -11.69 -3.28 -14.36
CA GLY A 37 -13.13 -3.24 -14.07
C GLY A 37 -13.47 -3.20 -12.58
N ILE A 38 -12.54 -2.76 -11.72
CA ILE A 38 -12.77 -2.52 -10.30
C ILE A 38 -12.96 -1.02 -10.09
N GLU A 39 -14.07 -0.64 -9.46
CA GLU A 39 -14.35 0.74 -9.12
C GLU A 39 -13.34 1.25 -8.08
N PRO A 40 -12.62 2.36 -8.34
CA PRO A 40 -11.59 2.88 -7.44
C PRO A 40 -12.22 3.70 -6.29
N LYS A 41 -12.81 3.01 -5.33
CA LYS A 41 -13.26 3.59 -4.06
C LYS A 41 -12.18 3.51 -2.98
N LEU A 42 -12.40 4.20 -1.87
CA LEU A 42 -11.48 4.21 -0.72
C LEU A 42 -11.08 2.79 -0.29
N GLU A 43 -12.06 1.90 -0.13
CA GLU A 43 -11.85 0.52 0.30
C GLU A 43 -10.96 -0.26 -0.67
N THR A 44 -11.22 -0.14 -1.98
CA THR A 44 -10.45 -0.87 -3.01
C THR A 44 -9.03 -0.33 -3.15
N LEU A 45 -8.83 0.99 -3.00
CA LEU A 45 -7.50 1.60 -3.02
C LEU A 45 -6.69 1.22 -1.78
N LEU A 46 -7.30 1.21 -0.60
CA LEU A 46 -6.65 0.73 0.62
C LEU A 46 -6.30 -0.76 0.54
N SER A 47 -7.23 -1.60 0.09
CA SER A 47 -6.99 -3.04 -0.10
C SER A 47 -5.89 -3.30 -1.14
N TYR A 48 -5.91 -2.58 -2.26
CA TYR A 48 -4.86 -2.67 -3.28
C TYR A 48 -3.50 -2.29 -2.70
N THR A 49 -3.40 -1.16 -2.02
CA THR A 49 -2.16 -0.67 -1.42
C THR A 49 -1.61 -1.66 -0.39
N ALA A 50 -2.45 -2.16 0.52
CA ALA A 50 -2.05 -3.15 1.51
C ALA A 50 -1.57 -4.46 0.86
N GLY A 51 -2.29 -4.94 -0.16
CA GLY A 51 -1.91 -6.15 -0.90
C GLY A 51 -0.60 -6.01 -1.68
N VAL A 52 -0.32 -4.84 -2.23
CA VAL A 52 0.97 -4.54 -2.89
C VAL A 52 2.11 -4.59 -1.87
N LEU A 53 1.94 -3.96 -0.71
CA LEU A 53 2.95 -3.99 0.36
C LEU A 53 3.23 -5.42 0.85
N ASP A 54 2.17 -6.17 1.15
CA ASP A 54 2.27 -7.59 1.54
C ASP A 54 3.01 -8.42 0.47
N SER A 55 2.62 -8.27 -0.79
CA SER A 55 3.24 -8.99 -1.91
C SER A 55 4.73 -8.68 -2.07
N ILE A 56 5.12 -7.41 -1.90
CA ILE A 56 6.53 -7.00 -2.01
C ILE A 56 7.35 -7.62 -0.88
N VAL A 57 6.88 -7.53 0.36
CA VAL A 57 7.58 -8.10 1.53
C VAL A 57 7.68 -9.62 1.42
N GLY A 58 6.57 -10.29 1.13
CA GLY A 58 6.54 -11.74 0.96
C GLY A 58 7.46 -12.21 -0.16
N SER A 59 7.47 -11.50 -1.30
CA SER A 59 8.36 -11.81 -2.44
C SER A 59 9.83 -11.61 -2.09
N PHE A 60 10.16 -10.54 -1.34
CA PHE A 60 11.53 -10.29 -0.90
C PHE A 60 12.01 -11.40 0.03
N ILE A 61 11.20 -11.77 1.04
CA ILE A 61 11.54 -12.84 1.99
C ILE A 61 11.76 -14.16 1.23
N HIS A 62 10.89 -14.48 0.27
CA HIS A 62 11.05 -15.66 -0.56
C HIS A 62 12.35 -15.63 -1.38
N ALA A 63 12.64 -14.50 -2.05
CA ALA A 63 13.84 -14.37 -2.89
C ALA A 63 15.14 -14.44 -2.08
N GLN A 64 15.19 -13.88 -0.87
CA GLN A 64 16.41 -13.83 -0.06
C GLN A 64 16.63 -15.07 0.80
N TYR A 65 15.56 -15.70 1.29
CA TYR A 65 15.64 -16.76 2.29
C TYR A 65 15.08 -18.11 1.83
N ASP A 66 14.59 -18.20 0.59
CA ASP A 66 14.00 -19.42 0.00
C ASP A 66 12.86 -20.02 0.85
N ARG A 67 12.05 -19.14 1.46
CA ARG A 67 10.91 -19.50 2.30
C ARG A 67 9.86 -18.40 2.33
N GLY A 68 8.63 -18.73 2.76
CA GLY A 68 7.63 -17.71 3.11
C GLY A 68 7.93 -17.03 4.46
N MET A 69 7.21 -15.95 4.74
CA MET A 69 7.16 -15.37 6.08
C MET A 69 6.59 -16.37 7.08
N ASN A 70 7.15 -16.41 8.28
CA ASN A 70 6.55 -17.12 9.40
C ASN A 70 5.52 -16.23 10.12
N ALA A 71 4.74 -16.81 11.03
CA ALA A 71 3.65 -16.10 11.70
C ALA A 71 4.10 -14.84 12.49
N GLU A 72 5.30 -14.84 13.08
CA GLU A 72 5.81 -13.67 13.80
C GLU A 72 6.23 -12.54 12.83
N GLU A 73 6.81 -12.89 11.67
CA GLU A 73 7.17 -11.93 10.63
C GLU A 73 5.93 -11.30 9.99
N ASP A 74 4.91 -12.13 9.75
CA ASP A 74 3.62 -11.70 9.20
C ASP A 74 2.91 -10.73 10.17
N GLU A 75 2.83 -11.07 11.47
CA GLU A 75 2.26 -10.19 12.48
C GLU A 75 3.01 -8.85 12.59
N GLU A 76 4.35 -8.88 12.53
CA GLU A 76 5.15 -7.66 12.57
C GLU A 76 4.90 -6.77 11.33
N MET A 77 4.84 -7.38 10.13
CA MET A 77 4.50 -6.68 8.89
C MET A 77 3.10 -6.07 8.97
N ILE A 78 2.11 -6.83 9.44
CA ILE A 78 0.73 -6.37 9.63
C ILE A 78 0.69 -5.16 10.57
N GLU A 79 1.41 -5.20 11.69
CA GLU A 79 1.46 -4.10 12.64
C GLU A 79 2.14 -2.84 12.05
N LEU A 80 3.16 -3.00 11.21
CA LEU A 80 3.78 -1.89 10.48
C LEU A 80 2.79 -1.23 9.51
N ILE A 81 2.08 -2.02 8.72
CA ILE A 81 1.06 -1.50 7.79
C ILE A 81 -0.08 -0.83 8.55
N LYS A 82 -0.61 -1.47 9.61
CA LYS A 82 -1.70 -0.92 10.44
C LYS A 82 -1.39 0.47 10.98
N ARG A 83 -0.14 0.72 11.41
CA ARG A 83 0.28 2.05 11.90
C ARG A 83 0.19 3.14 10.85
N LYS A 84 0.24 2.77 9.56
CA LYS A 84 0.23 3.69 8.41
C LYS A 84 -1.15 3.83 7.77
N ILE A 85 -2.07 2.88 7.99
CA ILE A 85 -3.44 2.92 7.45
C ILE A 85 -4.16 4.24 7.73
N PRO A 86 -4.16 4.83 8.95
CA PRO A 86 -4.90 6.08 9.19
C PRO A 86 -4.43 7.25 8.33
N GLU A 87 -3.13 7.33 8.05
CA GLU A 87 -2.56 8.37 7.20
C GLU A 87 -2.90 8.13 5.72
N LEU A 88 -2.78 6.89 5.26
CA LEU A 88 -3.18 6.47 3.91
C LEU A 88 -4.66 6.75 3.67
N GLU A 89 -5.53 6.38 4.62
CA GLU A 89 -6.97 6.60 4.52
C GLU A 89 -7.30 8.10 4.39
N ARG A 90 -6.66 8.96 5.20
CA ARG A 90 -6.84 10.40 5.12
C ARG A 90 -6.45 10.93 3.73
N LYS A 91 -5.27 10.54 3.23
CA LYS A 91 -4.78 10.97 1.92
C LYS A 91 -5.66 10.46 0.76
N PHE A 92 -6.14 9.21 0.80
CA PHE A 92 -7.04 8.69 -0.22
C PHE A 92 -8.39 9.42 -0.23
N LYS A 93 -8.94 9.77 0.93
CA LYS A 93 -10.17 10.58 1.01
C LYS A 93 -9.98 11.96 0.38
N GLU A 94 -8.84 12.60 0.62
CA GLU A 94 -8.49 13.89 0.03
C GLU A 94 -8.39 13.78 -1.50
N PHE A 95 -7.63 12.80 -1.98
CA PHE A 95 -7.45 12.52 -3.41
C PHE A 95 -8.77 12.24 -4.14
N LEU A 96 -9.62 11.34 -3.61
CA LEU A 96 -10.89 11.01 -4.24
C LEU A 96 -11.82 12.22 -4.32
N ARG A 97 -11.86 13.05 -3.26
CA ARG A 97 -12.66 14.27 -3.24
C ARG A 97 -12.19 15.29 -4.29
N GLU A 98 -10.90 15.33 -4.61
CA GLU A 98 -10.37 16.19 -5.67
C GLU A 98 -10.78 15.68 -7.05
N LYS A 99 -10.65 14.37 -7.30
CA LYS A 99 -11.09 13.75 -8.56
C LYS A 99 -12.60 13.87 -8.82
N GLU A 100 -13.42 13.82 -7.78
CA GLU A 100 -14.86 14.08 -7.88
C GLU A 100 -15.18 15.51 -8.32
N LYS A 101 -14.39 16.51 -7.91
CA LYS A 101 -14.62 17.90 -8.33
C LYS A 101 -14.26 18.11 -9.80
N ASP A 102 -13.18 17.49 -10.25
CA ASP A 102 -12.70 17.60 -11.64
C ASP A 102 -13.68 16.97 -12.63
N SER A 103 -14.37 15.89 -12.22
CA SER A 103 -15.36 15.20 -13.05
C SER A 103 -16.71 15.94 -13.15
N VAL A 104 -17.05 16.82 -12.21
CA VAL A 104 -18.30 17.62 -12.21
C VAL A 104 -18.12 18.98 -12.90
N GLY A 105 -16.88 19.45 -13.03
CA GLY A 105 -16.54 20.73 -13.69
C GLY A 105 -16.24 20.65 -15.19
N SER A 106 -16.31 19.45 -15.78
CA SER A 106 -16.06 19.17 -17.21
C SER A 106 -17.36 18.86 -17.95
#